data_AF-A0A0P0VC54-F1
#
_entry.id   AF-A0A0P0VC54-F1
#
_cell.length_a   1.000
_cell.length_b   1.000
_cell.length_c   1.000
_cell.angle_alpha   90.00
_cell.angle_beta   90.00
_cell.angle_gamma   90.00
#
_symmetry.space_group_name_H-M   'P 1'
#
loop_
_entity.id
_entity.type
_entity.pdbx_description
1 polymer ?
#
loop_
_entity_poly.entity_id
_entity_poly.type
_entity_poly.pdbx_seq_one_letter_code
_entity_poly.pdbx_strand_id
1 'polypeptide(L)' 'DGNEVFFRIKRSTQLKKLMNAYCDRQSVDMNAIAFLFDGRRLRGEQTPDEVRSLSSLHTQFSICGA' A
#
# COMPACT_ATOMS: atom_id res chain seq x y z
N ASP A 1 9.22 8.38 -14.55
CA ASP A 1 7.93 9.00 -14.25
C ASP A 1 7.09 8.00 -13.47
N GLY A 2 7.35 7.68 -12.20
CA GLY A 2 7.79 8.55 -11.10
C GLY A 2 6.68 8.76 -10.05
N ASN A 3 5.54 8.07 -10.15
CA ASN A 3 4.39 8.20 -9.23
C ASN A 3 4.60 7.45 -7.90
N GLU A 4 5.74 7.65 -7.26
CA GLU A 4 6.01 7.14 -5.93
C GLU A 4 5.30 8.02 -4.88
N VAL A 5 4.46 7.40 -4.05
CA VAL A 5 3.72 8.10 -3.00
C VAL A 5 4.23 7.66 -1.64
N PHE A 6 4.72 8.63 -0.86
CA PHE A 6 5.20 8.39 0.50
C PHE A 6 4.08 8.58 1.52
N PHE A 7 3.91 7.59 2.38
CA PHE A 7 2.96 7.65 3.49
C PHE A 7 3.67 7.42 4.82
N ARG A 8 3.35 8.23 5.82
CA ARG A 8 3.81 8.04 7.20
C ARG A 8 2.64 7.54 8.04
N ILE A 9 2.70 6.27 8.45
CA ILE A 9 1.66 5.63 9.27
C ILE A 9 2.27 4.98 10.52
N LYS A 10 1.50 4.87 11.61
CA LYS A 10 1.92 4.11 12.79
C LYS A 10 1.94 2.61 12.44
N ARG A 11 2.94 1.88 12.94
CA ARG A 11 3.12 0.44 12.66
C ARG A 11 1.99 -0.43 13.19
N SER A 12 1.21 0.06 14.16
CA SER A 12 0.02 -0.60 14.70
C SER A 12 -1.27 -0.29 13.94
N THR A 13 -1.22 0.60 12.94
CA THR A 13 -2.42 0.97 12.17
C THR A 13 -2.57 0.03 10.97
N GLN A 14 -3.80 -0.37 10.69
CA GLN A 14 -4.16 -1.16 9.52
C GLN A 14 -3.77 -0.45 8.21
N LEU A 15 -3.27 -1.22 7.25
CA LEU A 15 -2.86 -0.75 5.93
C LEU A 15 -4.03 -0.21 5.10
N LYS A 16 -5.27 -0.59 5.42
CA LYS A 16 -6.49 -0.12 4.75
C LYS A 16 -6.56 1.41 4.62
N LYS A 17 -6.13 2.15 5.65
CA LYS A 17 -6.13 3.62 5.61
C LYS A 17 -5.17 4.17 4.56
N LEU A 18 -4.00 3.55 4.43
CA LEU A 18 -3.01 3.92 3.43
C LEU A 18 -3.52 3.58 2.02
N MET A 19 -4.09 2.39 1.85
CA MET A 19 -4.64 1.94 0.57
C MET A 19 -5.76 2.86 0.09
N ASN A 20 -6.71 3.21 0.97
CA ASN A 20 -7.78 4.16 0.65
C ASN A 20 -7.22 5.53 0.26
N ALA A 21 -6.30 6.08 1.06
CA ALA A 21 -5.71 7.39 0.75
C ALA A 21 -4.96 7.41 -0.59
N TYR A 22 -4.36 6.27 -0.98
CA TYR A 22 -3.76 6.11 -2.30
C TYR A 22 -4.82 6.06 -3.40
N CYS A 23 -5.87 5.25 -3.22
CA CYS A 23 -6.99 5.14 -4.17
C CYS A 23 -7.64 6.50 -4.40
N ASP A 24 -7.93 7.24 -3.33
CA ASP A 24 -8.52 8.58 -3.38
C ASP A 24 -7.62 9.56 -4.14
N ARG A 25 -6.31 9.56 -3.84
CA ARG A 25 -5.33 10.45 -4.49
C ARG A 25 -5.15 10.15 -5.98
N GLN A 26 -5.17 8.88 -6.37
CA GLN A 26 -5.02 8.47 -7.76
C GLN A 26 -6.37 8.40 -8.49
N SER A 27 -7.49 8.62 -7.79
CA SER A 27 -8.85 8.45 -8.32
C SER A 27 -9.05 7.09 -8.98
N VAL A 28 -8.56 6.03 -8.31
CA VAL A 28 -8.68 4.64 -8.76
C VAL A 28 -9.50 3.83 -7.76
N ASP A 29 -10.23 2.84 -8.25
CA ASP A 29 -10.97 1.92 -7.41
C ASP A 29 -10.05 0.96 -6.66
N MET A 30 -10.33 0.71 -5.39
CA MET A 30 -9.56 -0.24 -4.58
C MET A 30 -9.65 -1.68 -5.13
N ASN A 31 -10.69 -2.00 -5.89
CA ASN A 31 -10.85 -3.27 -6.58
C ASN A 31 -10.11 -3.33 -7.92
N ALA A 32 -9.77 -2.18 -8.50
CA ALA A 32 -9.07 -2.08 -9.78
C ALA A 32 -7.54 -2.20 -9.64
N ILE A 33 -7.03 -2.12 -8.41
CA ILE A 33 -5.58 -2.18 -8.13
C ILE A 33 -5.24 -3.22 -7.07
N ALA A 34 -4.12 -3.90 -7.25
CA ALA A 34 -3.54 -4.78 -6.23
C ALA A 34 -2.34 -4.11 -5.58
N PHE A 35 -2.38 -3.97 -4.26
CA PHE A 35 -1.23 -3.50 -3.49
C PHE A 35 -0.28 -4.68 -3.27
N LEU A 36 0.90 -4.61 -3.87
CA LEU A 36 1.92 -5.63 -3.77
C LEU A 36 3.09 -5.15 -2.90
N PHE A 37 3.62 -6.06 -2.10
CA PHE A 37 4.86 -5.89 -1.37
C PHE A 37 5.68 -7.16 -1.53
N ASP A 38 6.88 -7.05 -2.11
CA ASP A 38 7.76 -8.20 -2.38
C ASP A 38 7.04 -9.32 -3.17
N GLY A 39 6.25 -8.91 -4.18
CA GLY A 39 5.44 -9.82 -5.00
C GLY A 39 4.21 -10.43 -4.30
N ARG A 40 3.96 -10.10 -3.02
CA ARG A 40 2.81 -10.60 -2.25
C ARG A 40 1.71 -9.56 -2.16
N ARG A 41 0.46 -9.99 -2.29
CA ARG A 41 -0.72 -9.12 -2.12
C ARG A 41 -0.88 -8.73 -0.65
N LEU A 42 -0.86 -7.43 -0.41
CA LEU A 42 -1.19 -6.83 0.87
C LEU A 42 -2.71 -6.81 1.05
N ARG A 43 -3.13 -7.08 2.29
CA ARG A 43 -4.52 -6.94 2.71
C ARG A 43 -4.67 -5.72 3.61
N GLY A 44 -5.83 -5.07 3.54
CA GLY A 44 -6.09 -3.86 4.32
C GLY A 44 -6.10 -4.11 5.82
N GLU A 45 -6.45 -5.32 6.25
CA GLU A 45 -6.52 -5.71 7.66
C GLU A 45 -5.14 -5.88 8.29
N GLN A 46 -4.09 -6.07 7.47
CA GLN A 46 -2.74 -6.25 7.96
C GLN A 46 -2.18 -4.95 8.51
N THR A 47 -1.26 -5.07 9.46
CA THR A 47 -0.49 -3.93 9.97
C THR A 47 0.93 -3.92 9.41
N PRO A 48 1.61 -2.76 9.39
CA PRO A 48 3.02 -2.71 9.01
C PRO A 48 3.95 -3.58 9.86
N ASP A 49 3.54 -3.92 11.08
CA ASP A 49 4.31 -4.81 11.96
C ASP A 49 4.20 -6.28 11.53
N GLU A 50 3.00 -6.71 11.11
CA GLU A 50 2.75 -8.04 10.56
C GLU A 50 3.46 -8.25 9.22
N VAL A 51 3.52 -7.20 8.40
CA VAL A 51 4.32 -7.15 7.18
C VAL A 51 5.75 -6.76 7.56
N ARG A 52 6.42 -7.65 8.31
CA ARG A 52 7.72 -7.53 9.02
C ARG A 52 8.89 -6.86 8.25
N SER A 53 8.75 -6.63 6.95
CA SER A 53 9.76 -6.04 6.06
C SER A 53 9.50 -4.55 5.70
N LEU A 54 8.46 -3.90 6.26
CA LEU A 54 8.23 -2.45 6.07
C LEU A 54 9.18 -1.55 6.90
N SER A 55 10.42 -1.99 7.15
CA SER A 55 11.45 -1.19 7.82
C SER A 55 12.04 -0.09 6.93
N SER A 56 11.79 -0.13 5.62
CA SER A 56 12.03 0.99 4.72
C SER A 56 10.73 1.28 3.96
N LEU A 57 10.07 2.39 4.30
CA LEU A 57 8.78 2.83 3.72
C LEU A 57 8.95 3.34 2.27
N HIS A 58 9.76 2.65 1.47
CA HIS A 58 9.79 2.75 0.01
C HIS A 58 9.05 1.52 -0.54
N THR A 59 7.77 1.38 -0.18
CA THR A 59 6.93 0.39 -0.86
C THR A 59 6.54 0.98 -2.19
N GLN A 60 7.28 0.61 -3.24
CA GLN A 60 6.80 0.75 -4.60
C GLN A 60 5.57 -0.14 -4.71
N PHE A 61 4.40 0.45 -4.52
CA PHE A 61 3.14 -0.22 -4.81
C PHE A 61 3.10 -0.44 -6.32
N SER A 62 3.53 -1.63 -6.74
CA SER A 62 3.44 -2.03 -8.13
C SER A 62 1.96 -2.27 -8.44
N ILE A 63 1.32 -1.26 -9.02
CA ILE A 63 -0.04 -1.36 -9.54
C ILE A 63 -0.03 -2.33 -10.73
N CYS A 64 -0.29 -3.60 -10.47
CA CYS A 64 -0.68 -4.50 -11.55
C CYS A 64 -2.13 -4.16 -11.90
N GLY A 65 -2.31 -3.38 -12.97
CA GLY A 65 -3.64 -3.24 -13.59
C GLY A 65 -4.09 -4.61 -14.10
N ALA A 66 -5.41 -4.84 -14.08
CA ALA A 66 -6.01 -5.99 -14.74
C ALA A 66 -5.70 -5.98 -16.25
#